data_AF-A0A5B9EIA0-F1
#
_entry.id   AF-A0A5B9EIA0-F1
#
_cell.length_a   1.000
_cell.length_b   1.000
_cell.length_c   1.000
_cell.angle_alpha   90.00
_cell.angle_beta   90.00
_cell.angle_gamma   90.00
#
_symmetry.space_group_name_H-M   'P 1'
#
loop_
_entity.id
_entity.type
_entity.pdbx_description
1 polymer ?
#
loop_
_entity_poly.entity_id
_entity_poly.type
_entity_poly.pdbx_seq_one_letter_code
_entity_poly.pdbx_strand_id
1 'polypeptide(L)'
;MRIRAFSLFLGNPKVTCSGVFIAENAHRCGNPTLHLQGKCSTISRVSSATCASLLLALTAGLSGCDKPMTPEDVTYKNTGNLYIDRVQPILQTRCYRCHAGLNHESGLRVDSRAYMLKGGKHGTSLVPGDPEKSLMIKLVRHEGPKDDPMPMPNRRGKLPEQEIRDLERWVKEGALE
;
A
#
# COMPACT_ATOMS: atom_id res chain seq x y z
N MET A 1 -7.44 -8.18 46.38
CA MET A 1 -6.87 -7.96 45.03
C MET A 1 -5.35 -7.99 45.16
N ARG A 2 -4.68 -9.05 44.69
CA ARG A 2 -3.24 -9.27 44.93
C ARG A 2 -2.42 -8.56 43.85
N ILE A 3 -1.69 -7.52 44.23
CA ILE A 3 -0.69 -6.86 43.38
C ILE A 3 0.64 -7.60 43.60
N ARG A 4 1.19 -8.19 42.55
CA ARG A 4 2.58 -8.69 42.56
C ARG A 4 3.45 -7.68 41.82
N ALA A 5 4.33 -7.02 42.58
CA ALA A 5 5.45 -6.27 42.03
C ALA A 5 6.58 -7.26 41.71
N PHE A 6 7.07 -7.27 40.47
CA PHE A 6 8.34 -7.92 40.12
C PHE A 6 9.36 -6.82 39.85
N SER A 7 10.41 -6.78 40.66
CA SER A 7 11.62 -6.02 40.39
C SER A 7 12.60 -6.96 39.70
N LEU A 8 13.05 -6.61 38.49
CA LEU A 8 14.26 -7.16 37.91
C LEU A 8 15.26 -6.01 37.78
N PHE A 9 16.29 -6.10 38.61
CA PHE A 9 17.39 -5.16 38.68
C PHE A 9 18.56 -5.68 37.82
N LEU A 10 18.97 -4.82 36.89
CA LEU A 10 20.32 -4.55 36.35
C LEU A 10 20.94 -5.44 35.28
N GLY A 11 21.28 -4.75 34.19
CA GLY A 11 22.33 -5.11 33.26
C GLY A 11 22.68 -4.00 32.26
N ASN A 12 22.97 -2.77 32.72
CA ASN A 12 24.00 -1.83 32.20
C ASN A 12 23.69 -0.35 32.54
N PRO A 13 24.60 0.38 33.20
CA PRO A 13 24.43 1.79 33.53
C PRO A 13 25.09 2.66 32.45
N LYS A 14 24.29 3.45 31.74
CA LYS A 14 24.62 4.80 31.26
C LYS A 14 23.45 5.30 30.41
N VAL A 15 23.03 6.54 30.69
CA VAL A 15 21.90 7.28 30.11
C VAL A 15 20.57 7.06 30.83
N THR A 16 20.39 7.77 31.94
CA THR A 16 19.08 8.13 32.48
C THR A 16 18.72 9.52 31.97
N CYS A 17 17.76 9.63 31.06
CA CYS A 17 17.07 10.89 30.79
C CYS A 17 15.78 10.89 31.62
N SER A 18 15.75 11.68 32.69
CA SER A 18 14.52 11.96 33.42
C SER A 18 13.69 12.95 32.63
N GLY A 19 12.54 12.50 32.13
CA GLY A 19 11.52 13.34 31.50
C GLY A 19 10.14 12.86 31.90
N VAL A 20 9.37 13.75 32.52
CA VAL A 20 7.95 13.54 32.83
C VAL A 20 7.17 13.65 31.53
N PHE A 21 6.57 12.56 31.05
CA PHE A 21 5.59 12.63 29.96
C PHE A 21 4.22 12.96 30.54
N ILE A 22 3.87 14.25 30.52
CA ILE A 22 2.47 14.67 30.56
C ILE A 22 1.95 14.50 29.14
N ALA A 23 1.05 13.53 28.93
CA ALA A 23 0.33 13.37 27.68
C ALA A 23 -0.77 14.44 27.63
N GLU A 24 -0.43 15.62 27.09
CA GLU A 24 -1.42 16.63 26.74
C GLU A 24 -1.89 16.44 25.30
N ASN A 25 -3.21 16.30 25.20
CA ASN A 25 -3.99 16.11 24.01
C ASN A 25 -3.80 17.30 23.05
N ALA A 26 -3.12 17.12 21.92
CA ALA A 26 -2.95 18.19 20.93
C ALA A 26 -3.15 17.68 19.49
N HIS A 27 -4.39 17.80 19.05
CA HIS A 27 -4.76 17.99 17.65
C HIS A 27 -4.01 19.21 17.07
N ARG A 28 -2.89 19.00 16.37
CA ARG A 28 -2.38 19.90 15.30
C ARG A 28 -1.11 19.31 14.70
N CYS A 29 -1.20 18.84 13.46
CA CYS A 29 -0.03 18.61 12.62
C CYS A 29 0.43 19.96 12.06
N GLY A 30 1.41 20.58 12.72
CA GLY A 30 2.19 21.69 12.19
C GLY A 30 3.66 21.28 12.17
N ASN A 31 4.29 21.38 11.01
CA ASN A 31 5.70 21.08 10.75
C ASN A 31 6.61 21.76 11.78
N PRO A 32 7.44 21.04 12.57
CA PRO A 32 8.40 21.69 13.44
C PRO A 32 9.54 22.25 12.58
N THR A 33 9.48 23.55 12.30
CA THR A 33 10.60 24.31 11.74
C THR A 33 11.76 24.25 12.72
N LEU A 34 12.75 23.41 12.43
CA LEU A 34 13.97 23.27 13.22
C LEU A 34 14.87 24.48 12.92
N HIS A 35 14.74 25.52 13.75
CA HIS A 35 15.59 26.71 13.69
C HIS A 35 16.97 26.38 14.28
N LEU A 36 17.96 26.08 13.43
CA LEU A 36 19.38 26.08 13.84
C LEU A 36 19.89 27.52 13.84
N GLN A 37 20.00 28.12 15.03
CA GLN A 37 20.79 29.35 15.21
C GLN A 37 22.25 28.98 15.50
N GLY A 38 23.05 28.83 14.44
CA GLY A 38 24.50 28.79 14.53
C GLY A 38 25.09 30.15 14.21
N LYS A 39 25.57 30.88 15.22
CA LYS A 39 26.44 32.06 15.02
C LYS A 39 27.81 31.57 14.55
N CYS A 40 28.14 31.77 13.28
CA CYS A 40 29.49 31.56 12.78
C CYS A 40 30.27 32.87 12.95
N SER A 41 31.22 32.89 13.88
CA SER A 41 32.11 34.02 14.13
C SER A 41 33.17 34.12 13.02
N THR A 42 33.41 35.36 12.61
CA THR A 42 34.43 35.92 11.72
C THR A 42 35.72 35.11 11.55
N ILE A 43 36.03 34.69 10.31
CA ILE A 43 37.39 34.34 9.89
C ILE A 43 37.89 35.38 8.88
N SER A 44 38.88 36.13 9.37
CA SER A 44 40.01 36.79 8.72
C SER A 44 39.97 37.19 7.24
N ARG A 45 40.31 38.48 7.04
CA ARG A 45 40.61 39.15 5.78
C ARG A 45 41.92 38.61 5.21
N VAL A 46 41.96 38.28 3.92
CA VAL A 46 43.22 38.27 3.14
C VAL A 46 43.03 39.12 1.89
N SER A 47 43.97 40.05 1.72
CA SER A 47 43.91 41.20 0.81
C SER A 47 44.18 40.87 -0.65
N SER A 48 43.36 41.49 -1.50
CA SER A 48 43.60 42.17 -2.77
C SER A 48 44.57 41.62 -3.84
N ALA A 49 43.96 41.51 -5.03
CA ALA A 49 44.42 42.02 -6.33
C ALA A 49 45.40 41.16 -7.14
N THR A 50 44.86 40.45 -8.15
CA THR A 50 44.79 40.95 -9.53
C THR A 50 44.21 39.86 -10.45
N CYS A 51 43.18 40.20 -11.22
CA CYS A 51 43.02 39.89 -12.66
C CYS A 51 41.56 40.14 -13.03
N ALA A 52 41.36 41.30 -13.63
CA ALA A 52 40.12 41.67 -14.29
C ALA A 52 39.82 40.71 -15.46
N SER A 53 38.52 40.55 -15.71
CA SER A 53 37.95 40.17 -17.01
C SER A 53 38.00 38.69 -17.39
N LEU A 54 37.09 37.89 -16.82
CA LEU A 54 36.30 36.95 -17.63
C LEU A 54 34.96 36.66 -16.96
N LEU A 55 33.97 37.51 -17.25
CA LEU A 55 32.56 37.23 -16.99
C LEU A 55 32.09 36.14 -17.96
N LEU A 56 32.23 34.87 -17.57
CA LEU A 56 31.40 33.80 -18.11
C LEU A 56 30.74 33.08 -16.93
N ALA A 57 29.68 33.71 -16.44
CA ALA A 57 28.73 33.09 -15.54
C ALA A 57 28.07 31.91 -16.27
N LEU A 58 28.39 30.68 -15.85
CA LEU A 58 27.50 29.52 -16.05
C LEU A 58 27.33 28.81 -14.70
N THR A 59 26.83 29.58 -13.74
CA THR A 59 26.21 29.05 -12.53
C THR A 59 24.84 28.47 -12.86
N ALA A 60 24.52 27.35 -12.21
CA ALA A 60 23.19 26.75 -12.06
C ALA A 60 22.71 25.79 -13.17
N GLY A 61 23.17 24.54 -13.05
CA GLY A 61 22.53 23.36 -13.64
C GLY A 61 22.19 22.31 -12.57
N LEU A 62 21.64 22.72 -11.42
CA LEU A 62 20.99 21.82 -10.46
C LEU A 62 19.48 22.10 -10.48
N SER A 63 18.86 21.99 -11.67
CA SER A 63 17.42 21.79 -11.75
C SER A 63 17.13 20.30 -11.67
N GLY A 64 17.29 19.75 -10.46
CA GLY A 64 16.46 18.61 -10.07
C GLY A 64 15.03 19.12 -10.07
N CYS A 65 14.23 18.65 -11.02
CA CYS A 65 12.81 18.92 -11.03
C CYS A 65 12.18 18.30 -9.78
N ASP A 66 12.00 19.10 -8.73
CA ASP A 66 10.98 18.82 -7.73
C ASP A 66 9.63 19.05 -8.41
N LYS A 67 9.19 18.07 -9.21
CA LYS A 67 7.86 18.07 -9.79
C LYS A 67 6.87 18.06 -8.61
N PRO A 68 5.89 18.99 -8.56
CA PRO A 68 4.84 18.93 -7.56
C PRO A 68 4.13 17.57 -7.66
N MET A 69 4.18 16.81 -6.56
CA MET A 69 3.46 15.55 -6.40
C MET A 69 1.97 15.85 -6.58
N THR A 70 1.38 15.38 -7.67
CA THR A 70 -0.04 15.58 -7.95
C THR A 70 -0.88 14.72 -6.99
N PRO A 71 -2.16 15.05 -6.73
CA PRO A 71 -3.02 14.25 -5.84
C PRO A 71 -3.16 12.77 -6.26
N GLU A 72 -2.97 12.47 -7.54
CA GLU A 72 -2.87 11.12 -8.11
C GLU A 72 -1.64 10.35 -7.61
N ASP A 73 -0.51 11.02 -7.38
CA ASP A 73 0.75 10.42 -6.92
C ASP A 73 0.70 10.04 -5.41
N VAL A 74 -0.14 10.72 -4.61
CA VAL A 74 -0.36 10.39 -3.18
C VAL A 74 -1.10 9.05 -3.03
N THR A 75 -1.77 8.58 -4.08
CA THR A 75 -2.47 7.29 -4.08
C THR A 75 -1.54 6.12 -4.48
N TYR A 76 -0.40 6.41 -5.12
CA TYR A 76 0.51 5.40 -5.65
C TYR A 76 1.57 4.91 -4.64
N LYS A 77 1.90 5.70 -3.61
CA LYS A 77 2.76 5.24 -2.49
C LYS A 77 1.99 4.50 -1.39
N ASN A 78 1.00 3.69 -1.76
CA ASN A 78 0.54 2.64 -0.86
C ASN A 78 1.48 1.44 -1.03
N THR A 79 2.53 1.36 -0.22
CA THR A 79 3.37 0.16 -0.05
C THR A 79 2.62 -0.96 0.69
N GLY A 80 1.31 -1.08 0.46
CA GLY A 80 0.44 -2.12 0.98
C GLY A 80 0.36 -3.28 -0.01
N ASN A 81 0.33 -4.50 0.49
CA ASN A 81 0.13 -5.67 -0.35
C ASN A 81 -1.34 -5.66 -0.79
N LEU A 82 -1.61 -5.31 -2.06
CA LEU A 82 -2.97 -5.24 -2.63
C LEU A 82 -3.75 -6.53 -2.35
N TYR A 83 -3.11 -7.69 -2.44
CA TYR A 83 -3.76 -8.96 -2.19
C TYR A 83 -4.19 -9.08 -0.72
N ILE A 84 -3.26 -8.92 0.22
CA ILE A 84 -3.54 -9.06 1.65
C ILE A 84 -4.53 -8.00 2.15
N ASP A 85 -4.38 -6.76 1.70
CA ASP A 85 -5.12 -5.62 2.24
C ASP A 85 -6.52 -5.48 1.64
N ARG A 86 -6.71 -5.91 0.38
CA ARG A 86 -7.97 -5.70 -0.37
C ARG A 86 -8.59 -6.99 -0.85
N VAL A 87 -7.84 -7.82 -1.55
CA VAL A 87 -8.39 -8.98 -2.28
C VAL A 87 -8.74 -10.13 -1.36
N GLN A 88 -7.83 -10.53 -0.48
CA GLN A 88 -8.00 -11.67 0.41
C GLN A 88 -9.24 -11.50 1.32
N PRO A 89 -9.51 -10.33 1.93
CA PRO A 89 -10.76 -10.09 2.66
C PRO A 89 -12.01 -10.25 1.79
N ILE A 90 -11.97 -9.80 0.53
CA ILE A 90 -13.10 -9.99 -0.41
C ILE A 90 -13.32 -11.48 -0.66
N LEU A 91 -12.27 -12.23 -0.99
CA LEU A 91 -12.37 -13.68 -1.25
C LEU A 91 -12.90 -14.44 -0.03
N GLN A 92 -12.39 -14.12 1.17
CA GLN A 92 -12.82 -14.74 2.42
C GLN A 92 -14.29 -14.46 2.73
N THR A 93 -14.74 -13.21 2.59
CA THR A 93 -16.09 -12.78 3.02
C THR A 93 -17.17 -13.07 1.98
N ARG A 94 -16.82 -13.00 0.69
CA ARG A 94 -17.77 -13.14 -0.42
C ARG A 94 -17.77 -14.53 -1.04
N CYS A 95 -16.62 -15.19 -1.13
CA CYS A 95 -16.44 -16.35 -2.01
C CYS A 95 -16.23 -17.67 -1.25
N TYR A 96 -15.46 -17.68 -0.16
CA TYR A 96 -15.01 -18.92 0.50
C TYR A 96 -16.14 -19.82 0.96
N ARG A 97 -17.26 -19.23 1.39
CA ARG A 97 -18.43 -19.99 1.85
C ARG A 97 -18.90 -21.05 0.83
N CYS A 98 -18.76 -20.78 -0.47
CA CYS A 98 -19.24 -21.68 -1.53
C CYS A 98 -18.07 -22.26 -2.36
N HIS A 99 -16.93 -21.57 -2.43
CA HIS A 99 -15.80 -21.95 -3.28
C HIS A 99 -14.50 -22.24 -2.49
N ALA A 100 -14.60 -22.68 -1.23
CA ALA A 100 -13.45 -23.16 -0.46
C ALA A 100 -13.73 -24.54 0.16
N GLY A 101 -12.69 -25.18 0.69
CA GLY A 101 -12.80 -26.50 1.31
C GLY A 101 -13.04 -27.64 0.32
N LEU A 102 -13.54 -28.78 0.85
CA LEU A 102 -13.68 -30.03 0.07
C LEU A 102 -14.92 -30.05 -0.84
N ASN A 103 -16.00 -29.39 -0.43
CA ASN A 103 -17.30 -29.40 -1.13
C ASN A 103 -17.61 -28.05 -1.81
N HIS A 104 -16.62 -27.52 -2.52
CA HIS A 104 -16.74 -26.31 -3.33
C HIS A 104 -17.69 -26.44 -4.55
N GLU A 105 -18.49 -25.41 -4.78
CA GLU A 105 -19.38 -25.30 -5.92
C GLU A 105 -18.61 -25.27 -7.25
N SER A 106 -19.17 -25.93 -8.26
CA SER A 106 -18.60 -26.08 -9.60
C SER A 106 -17.16 -26.59 -9.65
N GLY A 107 -16.68 -27.24 -8.58
CA GLY A 107 -15.30 -27.72 -8.50
C GLY A 107 -14.24 -26.61 -8.53
N LEU A 108 -14.62 -25.37 -8.21
CA LEU A 108 -13.73 -24.20 -8.21
C LEU A 108 -13.31 -23.85 -6.79
N ARG A 109 -11.99 -23.84 -6.52
CA ARG A 109 -11.43 -23.34 -5.25
C ARG A 109 -10.85 -21.95 -5.45
N VAL A 110 -11.18 -21.02 -4.55
CA VAL A 110 -10.69 -19.64 -4.55
C VAL A 110 -9.79 -19.31 -3.35
N ASP A 111 -9.55 -20.29 -2.48
CA ASP A 111 -8.69 -20.16 -1.29
C ASP A 111 -7.21 -20.51 -1.57
N SER A 112 -6.86 -20.71 -2.84
CA SER A 112 -5.47 -20.81 -3.30
C SER A 112 -5.38 -20.34 -4.73
N ARG A 113 -4.38 -19.50 -5.03
CA ARG A 113 -4.04 -19.11 -6.40
C ARG A 113 -3.86 -20.31 -7.33
N ALA A 114 -3.18 -21.37 -6.88
CA ALA A 114 -2.92 -22.54 -7.72
C ALA A 114 -4.22 -23.21 -8.21
N TYR A 115 -5.24 -23.30 -7.36
CA TYR A 115 -6.52 -23.85 -7.76
C TYR A 115 -7.35 -22.88 -8.63
N MET A 116 -7.26 -21.57 -8.39
CA MET A 116 -7.92 -20.57 -9.26
C MET A 116 -7.35 -20.61 -10.69
N LEU A 117 -6.05 -20.83 -10.85
CA LEU A 117 -5.40 -21.01 -12.14
C LEU A 117 -5.82 -22.30 -12.84
N LYS A 118 -5.98 -23.40 -12.08
CA LYS A 118 -6.52 -24.65 -12.62
C LYS A 118 -7.97 -24.51 -13.09
N GLY A 119 -8.76 -23.69 -12.39
CA GLY A 119 -10.18 -23.50 -12.69
C GLY A 119 -11.05 -24.66 -12.20
N GLY A 120 -12.31 -24.66 -12.65
CA GLY A 120 -13.33 -25.62 -12.26
C GLY A 120 -14.06 -26.22 -13.46
N LYS A 121 -15.31 -26.64 -13.26
CA LYS A 121 -16.16 -27.24 -14.32
C LYS A 121 -16.37 -26.35 -15.54
N HIS A 122 -16.29 -25.03 -15.38
CA HIS A 122 -16.46 -24.05 -16.46
C HIS A 122 -15.13 -23.60 -17.09
N GLY A 123 -14.04 -24.31 -16.81
CA GLY A 123 -12.70 -23.99 -17.31
C GLY A 123 -11.91 -23.07 -16.38
N THR A 124 -10.89 -22.42 -16.96
CA THR A 124 -9.96 -21.54 -16.25
C THR A 124 -10.70 -20.37 -15.59
N SER A 125 -10.54 -20.24 -14.27
CA SER A 125 -11.20 -19.18 -13.52
C SER A 125 -10.43 -17.85 -13.59
N LEU A 126 -9.10 -17.94 -13.59
CA LEU A 126 -8.19 -16.82 -13.43
C LEU A 126 -7.09 -16.86 -14.51
N VAL A 127 -6.93 -15.76 -15.25
CA VAL A 127 -5.86 -15.55 -16.24
C VAL A 127 -5.01 -14.37 -15.77
N PRO A 128 -3.84 -14.61 -15.17
CA PRO A 128 -2.94 -13.56 -14.72
C PRO A 128 -2.61 -12.57 -15.83
N GLY A 129 -2.73 -11.28 -15.54
CA GLY A 129 -2.48 -10.20 -16.48
C GLY A 129 -3.67 -9.86 -17.39
N ASP A 130 -4.71 -10.69 -17.45
CA ASP A 130 -5.85 -10.50 -18.37
C ASP A 130 -7.19 -10.67 -17.64
N PRO A 131 -7.72 -9.59 -17.02
CA PRO A 131 -9.03 -9.61 -16.38
C PRO A 131 -10.16 -9.96 -17.35
N GLU A 132 -10.06 -9.55 -18.60
CA GLU A 132 -11.09 -9.77 -19.63
C GLU A 132 -11.16 -11.22 -20.12
N LYS A 133 -10.09 -12.00 -19.92
CA LYS A 133 -10.12 -13.46 -20.13
C LYS A 133 -10.38 -14.27 -18.86
N SER A 134 -10.39 -13.62 -17.70
CA SER A 134 -10.64 -14.27 -16.42
C SER A 134 -12.13 -14.46 -16.19
N LEU A 135 -12.59 -15.71 -16.20
CA LEU A 135 -14.01 -16.03 -15.99
C LEU A 135 -14.53 -15.47 -14.67
N MET A 136 -13.73 -15.54 -13.59
CA MET A 136 -14.10 -14.98 -12.29
C MET A 136 -14.49 -13.50 -12.38
N ILE A 137 -13.73 -12.70 -13.13
CA ILE A 137 -13.99 -11.26 -13.30
C ILE A 137 -15.31 -11.02 -14.03
N LYS A 138 -15.57 -11.76 -15.12
CA LYS A 138 -16.84 -11.68 -15.85
C LYS A 138 -18.03 -11.99 -14.95
N LEU A 139 -17.94 -13.06 -14.16
CA LEU A 139 -19.04 -13.47 -13.30
C LEU A 139 -19.31 -12.48 -12.17
N VAL A 140 -18.27 -11.84 -11.58
CA VAL A 140 -18.47 -10.80 -10.55
C VAL A 140 -18.97 -9.47 -11.12
N ARG A 141 -18.70 -9.19 -12.39
CA ARG A 141 -19.32 -8.07 -13.12
C ARG A 141 -20.77 -8.34 -13.53
N HIS A 142 -21.22 -9.60 -13.42
CA HIS A 142 -22.48 -10.11 -13.97
C HIS A 142 -22.54 -10.05 -15.50
N GLU A 143 -21.39 -10.27 -16.16
CA GLU A 143 -21.20 -10.24 -17.62
C GLU A 143 -21.05 -11.65 -18.21
N GLY A 144 -21.70 -12.64 -17.62
CA GLY A 144 -21.69 -14.01 -18.16
C GLY A 144 -22.43 -14.14 -19.50
N PRO A 145 -22.39 -15.32 -20.13
CA PRO A 145 -23.12 -15.61 -21.37
C PRO A 145 -24.59 -15.21 -21.30
N LYS A 146 -25.18 -14.73 -22.40
CA LYS A 146 -26.58 -14.27 -22.42
C LYS A 146 -27.58 -15.36 -22.03
N ASP A 147 -27.29 -16.60 -22.40
CA ASP A 147 -28.18 -17.75 -22.16
C ASP A 147 -28.00 -18.35 -20.76
N ASP A 148 -26.88 -18.07 -20.10
CA ASP A 148 -26.61 -18.46 -18.72
C ASP A 148 -25.61 -17.47 -18.08
N PRO A 149 -26.09 -16.33 -17.57
CA PRO A 149 -25.22 -15.26 -17.09
C PRO A 149 -24.43 -15.66 -15.83
N MET A 150 -24.80 -16.76 -15.17
CA MET A 150 -24.20 -17.29 -13.93
C MET A 150 -23.64 -16.20 -13.00
N PRO A 151 -24.44 -15.18 -12.62
CA PRO A 151 -23.93 -14.04 -11.87
C PRO A 151 -23.41 -14.53 -10.52
N MET A 152 -22.21 -14.08 -10.14
CA MET A 152 -21.61 -14.43 -8.86
C MET A 152 -21.29 -13.17 -8.06
N PRO A 153 -21.63 -13.09 -6.77
CA PRO A 153 -22.38 -14.07 -5.98
C PRO A 153 -23.88 -14.10 -6.30
N ASN A 154 -24.39 -15.27 -6.70
CA ASN A 154 -25.80 -15.48 -7.07
C ASN A 154 -26.81 -15.22 -5.93
N ARG A 155 -26.41 -15.40 -4.66
CA ARG A 155 -27.28 -15.27 -3.47
C ARG A 155 -27.11 -13.98 -2.69
N ARG A 156 -26.13 -13.13 -3.03
CA ARG A 156 -25.77 -11.93 -2.25
C ARG A 156 -25.77 -10.63 -3.06
N GLY A 157 -26.25 -10.68 -4.30
CA GLY A 157 -26.21 -9.55 -5.21
C GLY A 157 -24.80 -9.26 -5.72
N LYS A 158 -24.71 -8.28 -6.62
CA LYS A 158 -23.44 -7.84 -7.22
C LYS A 158 -22.53 -7.23 -6.15
N LEU A 159 -21.23 -7.46 -6.28
CA LEU A 159 -20.24 -6.81 -5.41
C LEU A 159 -20.30 -5.29 -5.56
N PRO A 160 -19.91 -4.53 -4.52
CA PRO A 160 -19.63 -3.11 -4.67
C PRO A 160 -18.60 -2.89 -5.77
N GLU A 161 -18.79 -1.84 -6.58
CA GLU A 161 -17.92 -1.54 -7.72
C GLU A 161 -16.45 -1.37 -7.33
N GLN A 162 -16.15 -0.93 -6.11
CA GLN A 162 -14.77 -0.86 -5.61
C GLN A 162 -14.16 -2.26 -5.37
N GLU A 163 -14.92 -3.20 -4.80
CA GLU A 163 -14.43 -4.58 -4.60
C GLU A 163 -14.15 -5.24 -5.96
N ILE A 164 -14.99 -5.00 -6.96
CA ILE A 164 -14.78 -5.48 -8.33
C ILE A 164 -13.49 -4.88 -8.92
N ARG A 165 -13.30 -3.56 -8.80
CA ARG A 165 -12.06 -2.89 -9.27
C ARG A 165 -10.80 -3.42 -8.58
N ASP A 166 -10.86 -3.71 -7.28
CA ASP A 166 -9.73 -4.26 -6.54
C ASP A 166 -9.37 -5.67 -7.04
N LEU A 167 -10.38 -6.51 -7.31
CA LEU A 167 -10.17 -7.83 -7.93
C LEU A 167 -9.58 -7.71 -9.34
N GLU A 168 -10.12 -6.84 -10.18
CA GLU A 168 -9.62 -6.61 -11.54
C GLU A 168 -8.17 -6.15 -11.55
N ARG A 169 -7.85 -5.17 -10.69
CA ARG A 169 -6.50 -4.65 -10.55
C ARG A 169 -5.54 -5.77 -10.15
N TRP A 170 -5.92 -6.58 -9.16
CA TRP A 170 -5.11 -7.71 -8.73
C TRP A 170 -4.86 -8.72 -9.84
N VAL A 171 -5.89 -9.07 -10.64
CA VAL A 171 -5.71 -9.94 -11.79
C VAL A 171 -4.77 -9.33 -12.82
N LYS A 172 -4.93 -8.03 -13.11
CA LYS A 172 -4.07 -7.29 -14.03
C LYS A 172 -2.61 -7.24 -13.57
N GLU A 173 -2.37 -7.19 -12.27
CA GLU A 173 -1.02 -7.22 -11.67
C GLU A 173 -0.41 -8.65 -11.63
N GLY A 174 -1.08 -9.64 -12.22
CA GLY A 174 -0.58 -11.02 -12.30
C GLY A 174 -1.12 -11.95 -11.22
N ALA A 175 -2.15 -11.50 -10.50
CA ALA A 175 -2.79 -12.20 -9.40
C ALA A 175 -1.78 -12.68 -8.34
N LEU A 176 -0.88 -11.79 -7.91
CA LEU A 176 0.18 -12.09 -6.94
C LEU A 176 -0.41 -12.21 -5.53
N GLU A 177 0.09 -13.16 -4.72
CA GLU A 177 -0.26 -13.32 -3.30
C GLU A 177 0.74 -12.60 -2.39
#